data_AF-A0A0N4W9A8-F1
#
_entry.id   AF-A0A0N4W9A8-F1
#
_cell.length_a   1.000
_cell.length_b   1.000
_cell.length_c   1.000
_cell.angle_alpha   90.00
_cell.angle_beta   90.00
_cell.angle_gamma   90.00
#
_symmetry.space_group_name_H-M   'P 1'
#
loop_
_entity.id
_entity.type
_entity.pdbx_description
1 polymer ?
#
loop_
_entity_poly.entity_id
_entity_poly.type
_entity_poly.pdbx_seq_one_letter_code
_entity_poly.pdbx_strand_id
1 'polypeptide(L)'
;MLEHNVLEADHCYAKALAYDPSHSEALVRRKRTLPLVNAMDAKLLRRIEAKRDQFARLPHTSALKRAMRESYFLHIYHTVAIEGNTLSLGQTRSILESGVAVAGKSIHEHNEVIGMDAALRYLNHSLLHSKDITLDVSLFASIILKESVIASLHIKIFNIQDILEMHRRVLGNVNPIDAGRIRTTQ
;
A
#
# COMPACT_ATOMS: atom_id res chain seq x y z
N MET A 1 10.88 -25.88 7.64
CA MET A 1 9.67 -26.73 7.82
C MET A 1 9.05 -26.54 9.20
N LEU A 2 9.79 -26.63 10.31
CA LEU A 2 9.24 -26.46 11.67
C LEU A 2 8.62 -25.07 11.95
N GLU A 3 9.28 -23.98 11.55
CA GLU A 3 8.77 -22.61 11.73
C GLU A 3 7.41 -22.39 11.05
N HIS A 4 7.24 -22.84 9.80
CA HIS A 4 5.98 -22.68 9.05
C HIS A 4 4.81 -23.41 9.71
N ASN A 5 5.08 -24.60 10.28
CA ASN A 5 4.09 -25.43 10.94
C ASN A 5 3.56 -24.77 12.24
N VAL A 6 4.40 -24.03 12.96
CA VAL A 6 3.99 -23.32 14.20
C VAL A 6 3.06 -22.14 13.90
N LEU A 7 3.36 -21.37 12.85
CA LEU A 7 2.51 -20.23 12.42
C LEU A 7 1.13 -20.71 11.96
N GLU A 8 1.10 -21.75 11.13
CA GLU A 8 -0.16 -22.32 10.63
C GLU A 8 -0.98 -22.94 11.77
N ALA A 9 -0.34 -23.63 12.71
CA ALA A 9 -1.01 -24.16 13.89
C ALA A 9 -1.63 -23.06 14.75
N ASP A 10 -0.90 -21.98 15.05
CA ASP A 10 -1.42 -20.84 15.82
C ASP A 10 -2.62 -20.19 15.12
N HIS A 11 -2.53 -20.02 13.80
CA HIS A 11 -3.63 -19.49 12.98
C HIS A 11 -4.89 -20.35 13.05
N CYS A 12 -4.75 -21.69 12.99
CA CYS A 12 -5.86 -22.60 13.16
C CYS A 12 -6.50 -22.49 14.57
N TYR A 13 -5.69 -22.34 15.62
CA TYR A 13 -6.22 -22.13 16.97
C TYR A 13 -6.92 -20.78 17.11
N ALA A 14 -6.36 -19.72 16.53
CA ALA A 14 -6.98 -18.40 16.51
C ALA A 14 -8.34 -18.43 15.78
N LYS A 15 -8.41 -19.11 14.64
CA LYS A 15 -9.67 -19.34 13.91
C LYS A 15 -10.69 -20.11 14.76
N ALA A 16 -10.29 -21.21 15.38
CA ALA A 16 -11.18 -21.99 16.24
C ALA A 16 -11.78 -21.13 17.37
N LEU A 17 -10.96 -20.30 18.02
CA LEU A 17 -11.40 -19.40 19.09
C LEU A 17 -12.28 -18.24 18.61
N ALA A 18 -12.16 -17.83 17.35
CA ALA A 18 -13.03 -16.84 16.76
C ALA A 18 -14.45 -17.40 16.53
N TYR A 19 -14.57 -18.70 16.24
CA TYR A 19 -15.86 -19.39 16.11
C TYR A 19 -16.44 -19.80 17.47
N ASP A 20 -15.60 -20.34 18.37
CA ASP A 20 -15.98 -20.73 19.73
C ASP A 20 -14.95 -20.18 20.74
N PRO A 21 -15.24 -19.04 21.38
CA PRO A 21 -14.35 -18.44 22.37
C PRO A 21 -14.07 -19.31 23.60
N SER A 22 -14.94 -20.30 23.87
CA SER A 22 -14.84 -21.20 25.03
C SER A 22 -14.08 -22.49 24.75
N HIS A 23 -13.57 -22.66 23.53
CA HIS A 23 -12.90 -23.88 23.09
C HIS A 23 -11.58 -24.13 23.86
N SER A 24 -11.67 -24.98 24.89
CA SER A 24 -10.62 -25.21 25.89
C SER A 24 -9.29 -25.70 25.29
N GLU A 25 -9.33 -26.58 24.30
CA GLU A 25 -8.14 -27.14 23.68
C GLU A 25 -7.37 -26.10 22.85
N ALA A 26 -8.07 -25.27 22.07
CA ALA A 26 -7.41 -24.19 21.32
C ALA A 26 -6.85 -23.11 22.25
N LEU A 27 -7.51 -22.80 23.38
CA LEU A 27 -6.96 -21.87 24.38
C LEU A 27 -5.61 -22.36 24.91
N VAL A 28 -5.53 -23.62 25.32
CA VAL A 28 -4.30 -24.21 25.87
C VAL A 28 -3.21 -24.29 24.82
N ARG A 29 -3.55 -24.72 23.59
CA ARG A 29 -2.58 -24.86 22.49
C ARG A 29 -2.08 -23.49 22.02
N ARG A 30 -2.96 -22.51 21.85
CA ARG A 30 -2.60 -21.13 21.47
C ARG A 30 -1.72 -20.46 22.51
N LYS A 31 -1.97 -20.67 23.80
CA LYS A 31 -1.11 -20.15 24.87
C LYS A 31 0.35 -20.62 24.74
N ARG A 32 0.59 -21.78 24.13
CA ARG A 32 1.93 -22.33 23.88
C ARG A 32 2.54 -21.80 22.57
N THR A 33 1.76 -21.66 21.51
CA THR A 33 2.26 -21.23 20.19
C THR A 33 2.43 -19.72 20.08
N LEU A 34 1.56 -18.93 20.70
CA LEU A 34 1.57 -17.46 20.63
C LEU A 34 2.93 -16.81 20.95
N PRO A 35 3.65 -17.15 22.05
CA PRO A 35 4.95 -16.54 22.31
C PRO A 35 5.99 -16.87 21.23
N LEU A 36 5.90 -18.06 20.61
CA LEU A 36 6.78 -18.47 19.53
C LEU A 36 6.48 -17.67 18.26
N VAL A 37 5.21 -17.54 17.89
CA VAL A 37 4.76 -16.71 16.76
C VAL A 37 5.19 -15.26 16.94
N ASN A 38 4.96 -14.67 18.12
CA ASN A 38 5.38 -13.29 18.41
C ASN A 38 6.90 -13.10 18.24
N ALA A 39 7.71 -14.07 18.69
CA ALA A 39 9.16 -14.01 18.51
C ALA A 39 9.57 -14.14 17.03
N MET A 40 8.84 -14.95 16.26
CA MET A 40 9.05 -15.11 14.81
C MET A 40 8.66 -13.84 14.04
N ASP A 41 7.53 -13.22 14.37
CA ASP A 41 7.08 -11.97 13.76
C ASP A 41 8.05 -10.83 14.07
N ALA A 42 8.50 -10.70 15.33
CA ALA A 42 9.52 -9.73 15.70
C ALA A 42 10.86 -9.95 14.97
N LYS A 43 11.23 -11.20 14.67
CA LYS A 43 12.40 -11.53 13.85
C LYS A 43 12.17 -11.15 12.39
N LEU A 44 10.97 -11.36 11.85
CA LEU A 44 10.61 -10.97 10.49
C LEU A 44 10.63 -9.44 10.31
N LEU A 45 10.01 -8.70 11.23
CA LEU A 45 9.97 -7.23 11.21
C LEU A 45 11.38 -6.64 11.23
N ARG A 46 12.27 -7.13 12.11
CA ARG A 46 13.69 -6.70 12.13
C ARG A 46 14.41 -6.94 10.80
N ARG A 47 14.08 -8.02 10.09
CA ARG A 47 14.65 -8.29 8.75
C ARG A 47 14.12 -7.31 7.70
N ILE A 48 12.85 -6.92 7.79
CA ILE A 48 12.23 -5.93 6.90
C ILE A 48 12.85 -4.55 7.16
N GLU A 49 12.97 -4.14 8.42
CA GLU A 49 13.62 -2.88 8.83
C GLU A 49 15.07 -2.80 8.35
N ALA A 50 15.85 -3.87 8.51
CA ALA A 50 17.22 -3.91 8.02
C ALA A 50 17.30 -3.73 6.49
N LYS A 51 16.38 -4.35 5.74
CA LYS A 51 16.29 -4.18 4.28
C LYS A 51 15.85 -2.78 3.89
N ARG A 52 14.90 -2.19 4.61
CA ARG A 52 14.48 -0.79 4.45
C ARG A 52 15.67 0.14 4.63
N ASP A 53 16.41 -0.02 5.72
CA ASP A 53 17.55 0.85 6.03
C ASP A 53 18.69 0.68 5.00
N GLN A 54 18.89 -0.54 4.47
CA GLN A 54 19.81 -0.77 3.37
C GLN A 54 19.35 -0.07 2.07
N PHE A 55 18.05 -0.18 1.75
CA PHE A 55 17.45 0.48 0.58
C PHE A 55 17.56 2.01 0.68
N ALA A 56 17.41 2.57 1.89
CA ALA A 56 17.51 4.01 2.15
C ALA A 56 18.88 4.59 1.80
N ARG A 57 19.92 3.78 1.91
CA ARG A 57 21.32 4.17 1.67
C ARG A 57 21.75 4.02 0.22
N LEU A 58 20.89 3.49 -0.65
CA LEU A 58 21.24 3.30 -2.06
C LEU A 58 21.39 4.66 -2.76
N PRO A 59 22.41 4.81 -3.63
CA PRO A 59 22.60 6.05 -4.38
C PRO A 59 21.47 6.24 -5.42
N HIS A 60 21.05 7.50 -5.61
CA HIS A 60 20.02 7.90 -6.58
C HIS A 60 20.53 7.86 -8.03
N THR A 61 20.77 6.66 -8.53
CA THR A 61 21.18 6.41 -9.92
C THR A 61 20.00 6.50 -10.89
N SER A 62 20.28 6.70 -12.18
CA SER A 62 19.26 6.63 -13.24
C SER A 62 18.55 5.28 -13.29
N ALA A 63 19.26 4.19 -12.99
CA ALA A 63 18.70 2.85 -12.89
C ALA A 63 17.69 2.75 -11.74
N LEU A 64 18.01 3.29 -10.57
CA LEU A 64 17.09 3.34 -9.43
C LEU A 64 15.85 4.19 -9.78
N LYS A 65 16.04 5.38 -10.36
CA LYS A 65 14.91 6.21 -10.82
C LYS A 65 13.99 5.45 -11.78
N ARG A 66 14.55 4.75 -12.76
CA ARG A 66 13.79 3.91 -13.69
C ARG A 66 13.01 2.81 -12.98
N ALA A 67 13.64 2.11 -12.03
CA ALA A 67 12.97 1.07 -11.24
C ALA A 67 11.83 1.64 -10.38
N MET A 68 11.99 2.86 -9.85
CA MET A 68 10.93 3.54 -9.08
C MET A 68 9.74 3.92 -9.96
N ARG A 69 9.99 4.38 -11.20
CA ARG A 69 8.93 4.62 -12.19
C ARG A 69 8.17 3.35 -12.52
N GLU A 70 8.90 2.25 -12.73
CA GLU A 70 8.29 0.95 -12.98
C GLU A 70 7.41 0.50 -11.81
N SER A 71 7.93 0.63 -10.58
CA SER A 71 7.19 0.31 -9.37
C SER A 71 5.91 1.14 -9.21
N TYR A 72 5.90 2.39 -9.69
CA TYR A 72 4.71 3.25 -9.67
C TYR A 72 3.59 2.68 -10.54
N PHE A 73 3.91 2.29 -11.78
CA PHE A 73 2.92 1.68 -12.68
C PHE A 73 2.44 0.32 -12.19
N LEU A 74 3.36 -0.50 -11.69
CA LEU A 74 3.03 -1.79 -11.08
C LEU A 74 2.07 -1.64 -9.89
N HIS A 75 2.28 -0.63 -9.04
CA HIS A 75 1.41 -0.40 -7.90
C HIS A 75 -0.02 -0.03 -8.33
N ILE A 76 -0.17 0.90 -9.28
CA ILE A 76 -1.50 1.28 -9.80
C ILE A 76 -2.17 0.07 -10.45
N TYR A 77 -1.46 -0.66 -11.31
CA TYR A 77 -1.99 -1.85 -11.96
C TYR A 77 -2.49 -2.88 -10.94
N HIS A 78 -1.68 -3.22 -9.93
CA HIS A 78 -2.05 -4.24 -8.96
C HIS A 78 -3.22 -3.81 -8.07
N THR A 79 -3.28 -2.55 -7.63
CA THR A 79 -4.37 -2.11 -6.75
C THR A 79 -5.72 -2.12 -7.47
N VAL A 80 -5.79 -1.63 -8.72
CA VAL A 80 -7.05 -1.66 -9.48
C VAL A 80 -7.41 -3.08 -9.93
N ALA A 81 -6.41 -3.93 -10.22
CA ALA A 81 -6.66 -5.32 -10.59
C ALA A 81 -7.26 -6.14 -9.43
N ILE A 82 -6.86 -5.86 -8.19
CA ILE A 82 -7.46 -6.48 -6.99
C ILE A 82 -8.96 -6.12 -6.87
N GLU A 83 -9.33 -4.91 -7.28
CA GLU A 83 -10.73 -4.43 -7.32
C GLU A 83 -11.52 -5.02 -8.50
N GLY A 84 -10.86 -5.71 -9.43
CA GLY A 84 -11.48 -6.40 -10.56
C GLY A 84 -11.27 -5.73 -11.92
N ASN A 85 -10.45 -4.68 -12.00
CA ASN A 85 -10.09 -4.04 -13.26
C ASN A 85 -9.33 -5.01 -14.19
N THR A 86 -9.68 -5.02 -15.47
CA THR A 86 -9.18 -5.97 -16.47
C THR A 86 -8.12 -5.40 -17.41
N LEU A 87 -7.71 -4.14 -17.21
CA LEU A 87 -6.60 -3.53 -17.97
C LEU A 87 -5.31 -4.29 -17.68
N SER A 88 -4.52 -4.57 -18.72
CA SER A 88 -3.17 -5.13 -18.54
C SER A 88 -2.18 -4.08 -18.07
N LEU A 89 -1.05 -4.49 -17.50
CA LEU A 89 0.01 -3.55 -17.09
C LEU A 89 0.46 -2.63 -18.23
N GLY A 90 0.57 -3.15 -19.46
CA GLY A 90 0.93 -2.35 -20.63
C GLY A 90 -0.13 -1.30 -20.99
N GLN A 91 -1.41 -1.65 -20.85
CA GLN A 91 -2.55 -0.75 -21.05
C GLN A 91 -2.61 0.33 -19.97
N THR A 92 -2.47 -0.06 -18.69
CA THR A 92 -2.37 0.88 -17.56
C THR A 92 -1.21 1.86 -17.78
N ARG A 93 -0.04 1.38 -18.23
CA ARG A 93 1.09 2.25 -18.54
C ARG A 93 0.79 3.20 -19.69
N SER A 94 0.20 2.74 -20.80
CA SER A 94 -0.10 3.62 -21.94
C SER A 94 -1.09 4.73 -21.59
N ILE A 95 -2.06 4.44 -20.71
CA ILE A 95 -3.00 5.43 -20.18
C ILE A 95 -2.24 6.50 -19.38
N LEU A 96 -1.33 6.09 -18.49
CA LEU A 96 -0.64 6.99 -17.56
C LEU A 96 0.52 7.77 -18.19
N GLU A 97 1.27 7.18 -19.13
CA GLU A 97 2.41 7.82 -19.78
C GLU A 97 2.02 8.61 -21.02
N SER A 98 1.17 8.05 -21.88
CA SER A 98 0.86 8.60 -23.20
C SER A 98 -0.52 9.25 -23.27
N GLY A 99 -1.37 9.07 -22.25
CA GLY A 99 -2.75 9.56 -22.25
C GLY A 99 -3.64 8.87 -23.29
N VAL A 100 -3.24 7.70 -23.78
CA VAL A 100 -3.95 6.99 -24.85
C VAL A 100 -5.06 6.12 -24.25
N ALA A 101 -6.28 6.30 -24.75
CA ALA A 101 -7.41 5.44 -24.42
C ALA A 101 -7.26 4.06 -25.10
N VAL A 102 -7.66 3.02 -24.38
CA VAL A 102 -7.58 1.63 -24.84
C VAL A 102 -8.93 1.21 -25.39
N ALA A 103 -8.98 0.93 -26.70
CA ALA A 103 -10.20 0.49 -27.36
C ALA A 103 -10.71 -0.85 -26.79
N GLY A 104 -12.04 -0.97 -26.66
CA GLY A 104 -12.70 -2.19 -26.17
C GLY A 104 -12.63 -2.39 -24.65
N LYS A 105 -12.16 -1.40 -23.88
CA LYS A 105 -12.11 -1.39 -22.42
C LYS A 105 -13.07 -0.37 -21.84
N SER A 106 -13.54 -0.60 -20.62
CA SER A 106 -14.54 0.28 -20.00
C SER A 106 -13.93 1.64 -19.66
N ILE A 107 -14.68 2.72 -19.87
CA ILE A 107 -14.29 4.06 -19.40
C ILE A 107 -14.14 4.06 -17.88
N HIS A 108 -14.96 3.26 -17.18
CA HIS A 108 -14.86 3.09 -15.73
C HIS A 108 -13.47 2.62 -15.31
N GLU A 109 -12.94 1.58 -15.98
CA GLU A 109 -11.61 1.02 -15.69
C GLU A 109 -10.48 2.03 -15.95
N HIS A 110 -10.63 2.89 -16.97
CA HIS A 110 -9.69 3.96 -17.23
C HIS A 110 -9.74 5.03 -16.13
N ASN A 111 -10.95 5.38 -15.70
CA ASN A 111 -11.16 6.40 -14.67
C ASN A 111 -10.63 5.95 -13.30
N GLU A 112 -10.70 4.66 -12.97
CA GLU A 112 -10.06 4.08 -11.78
C GLU A 112 -8.54 4.25 -11.83
N VAL A 113 -7.90 3.90 -12.96
CA VAL A 113 -6.45 4.06 -13.16
C VAL A 113 -6.02 5.52 -13.01
N ILE A 114 -6.75 6.44 -13.64
CA ILE A 114 -6.46 7.88 -13.57
C ILE A 114 -6.71 8.42 -12.16
N GLY A 115 -7.77 7.97 -11.49
CA GLY A 115 -8.09 8.35 -10.12
C GLY A 115 -7.01 7.91 -9.13
N MET A 116 -6.53 6.67 -9.26
CA MET A 116 -5.44 6.15 -8.44
C MET A 116 -4.12 6.88 -8.67
N ASP A 117 -3.79 7.19 -9.93
CA ASP A 117 -2.63 8.03 -10.27
C ASP A 117 -2.72 9.41 -9.61
N ALA A 118 -3.87 10.08 -9.72
CA ALA A 118 -4.09 11.37 -9.07
C ALA A 118 -3.92 11.29 -7.55
N ALA A 119 -4.43 10.23 -6.92
CA ALA A 119 -4.32 10.00 -5.48
C ALA A 119 -2.86 9.78 -5.04
N LEU A 120 -2.10 8.97 -5.77
CA LEU A 120 -0.68 8.73 -5.46
C LEU A 120 0.18 9.97 -5.67
N ARG A 121 -0.07 10.75 -6.73
CA ARG A 121 0.58 12.05 -6.92
C ARG A 121 0.29 12.98 -5.75
N TYR A 122 -0.96 13.04 -5.29
CA TYR A 122 -1.32 13.85 -4.13
C TYR A 122 -0.60 13.40 -2.86
N LEU A 123 -0.54 12.10 -2.59
CA LEU A 123 0.20 11.57 -1.44
C LEU A 123 1.67 12.01 -1.50
N ASN A 124 2.30 11.85 -2.66
CA ASN A 124 3.69 12.23 -2.88
C ASN A 124 3.93 13.75 -2.74
N HIS A 125 3.04 14.59 -3.28
CA HIS A 125 3.21 16.05 -3.26
C HIS A 125 2.76 16.73 -1.98
N SER A 126 1.68 16.26 -1.34
CA SER A 126 1.02 17.00 -0.27
C SER A 126 1.28 16.44 1.13
N LEU A 127 1.70 15.18 1.25
CA LEU A 127 1.92 14.53 2.54
C LEU A 127 3.40 14.25 2.82
N LEU A 128 4.24 14.23 1.78
CA LEU A 128 5.66 13.87 1.92
C LEU A 128 6.64 15.05 1.75
N HIS A 129 6.17 16.26 1.42
CA HIS A 129 7.03 17.43 1.19
C HIS A 129 7.66 17.99 2.48
N SER A 130 8.92 17.63 2.70
CA SER A 130 9.99 18.61 2.90
C SER A 130 10.37 19.19 1.54
N LYS A 131 10.55 20.52 1.48
CA LYS A 131 10.86 21.29 0.27
C LYS A 131 12.03 20.69 -0.53
N ASP A 132 11.92 20.87 -1.85
CA ASP A 132 12.87 20.48 -2.90
C ASP A 132 12.79 19.02 -3.34
N ILE A 133 11.86 18.71 -4.27
CA ILE A 133 12.12 17.91 -5.48
C ILE A 133 10.94 18.15 -6.44
N THR A 134 11.26 18.81 -7.55
CA THR A 134 10.47 18.88 -8.77
C THR A 134 10.05 17.48 -9.20
N LEU A 135 8.74 17.30 -9.45
CA LEU A 135 8.09 16.21 -10.19
C LEU A 135 9.06 15.27 -10.93
N ASP A 136 9.58 14.26 -10.23
CA ASP A 136 10.14 13.05 -10.82
C ASP A 136 9.53 11.90 -10.03
N VAL A 137 9.32 10.79 -10.71
CA VAL A 137 8.48 9.65 -10.32
C VAL A 137 9.22 8.79 -9.26
N SER A 138 9.91 9.46 -8.33
CA SER A 138 10.92 8.97 -7.41
C SER A 138 10.47 9.02 -5.94
N LEU A 139 9.17 9.15 -5.64
CA LEU A 139 8.69 9.20 -4.25
C LEU A 139 8.18 7.88 -3.68
N PHE A 140 8.11 6.79 -4.45
CA PHE A 140 7.73 5.49 -3.88
C PHE A 140 8.72 4.96 -2.82
N ALA A 141 9.98 5.42 -2.84
CA ALA A 141 10.94 5.11 -1.78
C ALA A 141 10.55 5.74 -0.44
N SER A 142 9.96 6.94 -0.44
CA SER A 142 9.73 7.70 0.80
C SER A 142 8.67 7.07 1.71
N ILE A 143 7.70 6.32 1.15
CA ILE A 143 6.64 5.65 1.93
C ILE A 143 7.19 4.43 2.68
N ILE A 144 8.15 3.70 2.09
CA ILE A 144 8.77 2.54 2.72
C ILE A 144 9.85 2.94 3.73
N LEU A 145 10.49 4.10 3.57
CA LEU A 145 11.71 4.48 4.29
C LEU A 145 11.52 5.27 5.59
N LYS A 146 10.32 5.79 5.90
CA LYS A 146 10.10 6.74 7.01
C LYS A 146 9.64 6.10 8.33
N GLU A 147 10.29 5.04 8.78
CA GLU A 147 10.22 4.65 10.20
C GLU A 147 11.52 4.95 10.96
N SER A 148 12.62 5.30 10.28
CA SER A 148 13.93 5.49 10.91
C SER A 148 14.29 6.94 11.24
N VAL A 149 13.43 7.93 10.96
CA VAL A 149 13.77 9.36 11.14
C VAL A 149 12.63 10.12 11.83
N ILE A 150 12.47 9.89 13.14
CA ILE A 150 11.58 10.72 13.99
C ILE A 150 12.27 12.04 14.42
N ALA A 151 13.52 12.31 14.04
CA ALA A 151 14.28 13.38 14.71
C ALA A 151 14.24 14.78 14.08
N SER A 152 13.80 15.00 12.83
CA SER A 152 13.73 16.37 12.30
C SER A 152 12.99 16.43 10.98
N LEU A 153 11.70 16.79 10.98
CA LEU A 153 11.00 17.38 9.84
C LEU A 153 9.59 17.76 10.29
N HIS A 154 9.06 18.83 9.72
CA HIS A 154 7.71 19.33 9.95
C HIS A 154 6.67 18.25 9.55
N ILE A 155 6.35 17.31 10.45
CA ILE A 155 5.36 16.26 10.20
C ILE A 155 4.02 16.96 10.15
N LYS A 156 3.49 17.16 8.93
CA LYS A 156 2.07 17.43 8.76
C LYS A 156 1.34 16.26 9.40
N ILE A 157 0.59 16.53 10.48
CA ILE A 157 -0.24 15.52 11.13
C ILE A 157 -1.23 15.03 10.07
N PHE A 158 -1.11 13.76 9.71
CA PHE A 158 -2.03 13.11 8.80
C PHE A 158 -3.42 13.10 9.45
N ASN A 159 -4.36 13.79 8.84
CA ASN A 159 -5.69 13.99 9.41
C ASN A 159 -6.78 13.43 8.50
N ILE A 160 -8.02 13.45 8.99
CA ILE A 160 -9.17 12.94 8.24
C ILE A 160 -9.38 13.67 6.90
N GLN A 161 -9.02 14.96 6.81
CA GLN A 161 -9.13 15.69 5.56
C GLN A 161 -8.18 15.14 4.50
N ASP A 162 -6.97 14.73 4.87
CA ASP A 162 -6.02 14.11 3.93
C ASP A 162 -6.57 12.77 3.40
N ILE A 163 -7.25 11.98 4.23
CA ILE A 163 -7.93 10.74 3.83
C ILE A 163 -9.07 11.04 2.84
N LEU A 164 -9.93 12.01 3.16
CA LEU A 164 -11.04 12.39 2.29
C LEU A 164 -10.55 12.97 0.95
N GLU A 165 -9.42 13.67 0.96
CA GLU A 165 -8.79 14.25 -0.22
C GLU A 165 -8.18 13.19 -1.14
N MET A 166 -7.59 12.14 -0.57
CA MET A 166 -7.16 10.94 -1.31
C MET A 166 -8.37 10.20 -1.88
N HIS A 167 -9.40 9.93 -1.06
CA HIS A 167 -10.62 9.26 -1.50
C HIS A 167 -11.32 10.02 -2.64
N ARG A 168 -11.33 11.36 -2.58
CA ARG A 168 -11.86 12.20 -3.66
C ARG A 168 -11.12 12.00 -4.97
N ARG A 169 -9.81 11.78 -4.94
CA ARG A 169 -9.01 11.54 -6.16
C ARG A 169 -9.23 10.15 -6.71
N VAL A 170 -9.20 9.13 -5.84
CA VAL A 170 -9.43 7.73 -6.23
C VAL A 170 -10.76 7.60 -6.97
N LEU A 171 -11.84 8.14 -6.40
CA LEU A 171 -13.18 8.02 -6.99
C LEU A 171 -13.60 9.19 -7.89
N GLY A 172 -12.85 10.28 -7.95
CA GLY A 172 -13.32 11.54 -8.55
C GLY A 172 -13.70 11.42 -10.03
N ASN A 173 -12.99 10.58 -10.78
CA ASN A 173 -13.29 10.32 -12.18
C ASN A 173 -14.36 9.24 -12.38
N VAL A 174 -14.59 8.40 -11.37
CA VAL A 174 -15.49 7.25 -11.42
C VAL A 174 -16.89 7.64 -10.92
N ASN A 175 -16.96 8.21 -9.73
CA ASN A 175 -18.16 8.67 -9.05
C ASN A 175 -17.88 10.00 -8.32
N PRO A 176 -17.98 11.15 -9.02
CA PRO A 176 -17.68 12.45 -8.45
C PRO A 176 -18.66 12.88 -7.34
N ILE A 177 -19.84 12.27 -7.26
CA ILE A 177 -20.87 12.61 -6.27
C ILE A 177 -20.44 12.12 -4.88
N ASP A 178 -19.94 10.88 -4.81
CA ASP A 178 -19.53 10.24 -3.54
C ASP A 178 -18.04 10.44 -3.22
N ALA A 179 -17.26 10.92 -4.19
CA ALA A 179 -15.84 11.20 -4.05
C ALA A 179 -15.54 12.12 -2.84
N GLY A 180 -14.79 11.59 -1.87
CA GLY A 180 -14.43 12.32 -0.64
C GLY A 180 -15.58 12.52 0.34
N ARG A 181 -16.68 11.77 0.23
CA ARG A 181 -17.79 11.77 1.19
C ARG A 181 -17.80 10.47 1.99
N ILE A 182 -18.21 10.57 3.26
CA ILE A 182 -18.45 9.41 4.12
C ILE A 182 -19.85 8.88 3.80
N ARG A 183 -19.96 7.56 3.66
CA ARG A 183 -21.24 6.88 3.42
C ARG A 183 -22.27 7.23 4.51
N THR A 184 -23.52 7.39 4.09
CA THR A 184 -24.66 7.68 4.99
C THR A 184 -25.57 6.47 5.19
N THR A 185 -25.45 5.45 4.35
CA THR A 185 -26.20 4.20 4.41
C THR A 185 -25.35 3.08 5.02
N GLN A 186 -26.00 2.22 5.82
CA GLN A 186 -25.33 1.13 6.52
C GLN A 186 -25.24 -0.15 5.69
#